data_AF-A0A9D4DPJ9-F1
#
_entry.id   AF-A0A9D4DPJ9-F1
#
_cell.length_a   1.000
_cell.length_b   1.000
_cell.length_c   1.000
_cell.angle_alpha   90.00
_cell.angle_beta   90.00
_cell.angle_gamma   90.00
#
_symmetry.space_group_name_H-M   'P 1'
#
loop_
_entity.id
_entity.type
_entity.pdbx_description
1 polymer ?
#
loop_
_entity_poly.entity_id
_entity_poly.type
_entity_poly.pdbx_seq_one_letter_code
_entity_poly.pdbx_strand_id
1 'polypeptide(L)'
;MQPKCTLVGPRARTNDCRWHAGLDMADQIIEGGRIIAYKIQWFSGAWSGWFVPGLNDLDIKFNIYASKCTLAVKAQSLRRWWSYFYDHNHEFIICKPN
;
A
#
# COMPACT_ATOMS: atom_id res chain seq x y z
N MET A 1 20.95 -1.98 -16.30
CA MET A 1 19.98 -0.93 -16.68
C MET A 1 19.52 -0.24 -15.40
N GLN A 2 19.46 1.10 -15.36
CA GLN A 2 19.03 1.82 -14.15
C GLN A 2 17.49 1.82 -14.09
N PRO A 3 16.88 1.45 -12.95
CA PRO A 3 15.43 1.51 -12.81
C PRO A 3 14.95 2.97 -12.91
N LYS A 4 13.85 3.20 -13.64
CA LYS A 4 13.23 4.52 -13.71
C LYS A 4 12.20 4.64 -12.60
N CYS A 5 12.36 5.66 -11.75
CA CYS A 5 11.44 5.95 -10.65
C CYS A 5 10.54 7.14 -10.97
N THR A 6 9.25 7.04 -10.66
CA THR A 6 8.27 8.09 -10.94
C THR A 6 7.31 8.28 -9.79
N LEU A 7 6.92 9.53 -9.54
CA LEU A 7 5.82 9.87 -8.65
C LEU A 7 4.48 9.55 -9.32
N VAL A 8 3.60 8.88 -8.59
CA VAL A 8 2.29 8.44 -9.04
C VAL A 8 1.23 8.91 -8.05
N GLY A 9 0.31 9.75 -8.51
CA GLY A 9 -0.84 10.20 -7.75
C GLY A 9 -1.02 11.73 -7.75
N PRO A 10 -1.99 12.24 -6.95
CA PRO A 10 -2.84 11.47 -6.04
C PRO A 10 -3.82 10.55 -6.78
N ARG A 11 -3.93 9.29 -6.34
CA ARG A 11 -4.89 8.31 -6.83
C ARG A 11 -6.04 8.17 -5.85
N ALA A 12 -7.23 7.94 -6.37
CA ALA A 12 -8.38 7.53 -5.56
C ALA A 12 -8.15 6.14 -4.94
N ARG A 13 -8.93 5.81 -3.91
CA ARG A 13 -9.00 4.45 -3.37
C ARG A 13 -9.19 3.40 -4.47
N THR A 14 -8.51 2.27 -4.35
CA THR A 14 -8.50 1.22 -5.39
C THR A 14 -9.68 0.25 -5.29
N ASN A 15 -10.20 0.03 -4.08
CA ASN A 15 -11.08 -1.10 -3.73
C ASN A 15 -10.50 -2.50 -4.09
N ASP A 16 -9.20 -2.61 -4.35
CA ASP A 16 -8.55 -3.88 -4.66
C ASP A 16 -8.14 -4.58 -3.36
N CYS A 17 -8.76 -5.73 -3.09
CA CYS A 17 -8.52 -6.51 -1.88
C CYS A 17 -7.06 -6.92 -1.69
N ARG A 18 -6.25 -6.98 -2.76
CA ARG A 18 -4.82 -7.29 -2.66
C ARG A 18 -4.06 -6.22 -1.87
N TRP A 19 -4.48 -4.95 -1.95
CA TRP A 19 -4.00 -3.90 -1.05
C TRP A 19 -4.50 -4.15 0.36
N HIS A 20 -5.80 -4.41 0.54
CA HIS A 20 -6.37 -4.62 1.87
C HIS A 20 -5.67 -5.72 2.68
N ALA A 21 -5.21 -6.78 2.01
CA ALA A 21 -4.42 -7.86 2.60
C ALA A 21 -3.07 -7.39 3.18
N GLY A 22 -2.54 -6.27 2.67
CA GLY A 22 -1.32 -5.61 3.16
C GLY A 22 -0.05 -6.43 2.93
N LEU A 23 -0.07 -7.32 1.93
CA LEU A 23 1.02 -8.24 1.59
C LEU A 23 2.30 -7.49 1.22
N ASP A 24 3.46 -8.05 1.58
CA ASP A 24 4.81 -7.47 1.34
C ASP A 24 5.17 -7.23 -0.14
N MET A 25 4.49 -7.91 -1.07
CA MET A 25 4.76 -7.83 -2.52
C MET A 25 3.59 -7.22 -3.31
N ALA A 26 2.68 -6.51 -2.64
CA ALA A 26 1.50 -5.95 -3.29
C ALA A 26 1.87 -4.98 -4.42
N ASP A 27 2.90 -4.16 -4.25
CA ASP A 27 3.43 -3.27 -5.28
C ASP A 27 3.92 -4.00 -6.54
N GLN A 28 4.66 -5.08 -6.37
CA GLN A 28 5.18 -5.87 -7.49
C GLN A 28 4.05 -6.56 -8.25
N ILE A 29 3.06 -7.09 -7.52
CA ILE A 29 1.93 -7.83 -8.09
C ILE A 29 0.91 -6.89 -8.77
N ILE A 30 0.64 -5.72 -8.17
CA ILE A 30 -0.43 -4.83 -8.59
C ILE A 30 0.09 -3.74 -9.53
N GLU A 31 1.22 -3.11 -9.19
CA GLU A 31 1.77 -1.99 -9.95
C GLU A 31 2.90 -2.41 -10.90
N GLY A 32 3.43 -3.63 -10.79
CA GLY A 32 4.51 -4.13 -11.65
C GLY A 32 5.85 -3.45 -11.39
N GLY A 33 6.10 -3.00 -10.15
CA GLY A 33 7.34 -2.35 -9.75
C GLY A 33 7.48 -2.27 -8.25
N ARG A 34 8.57 -1.67 -7.77
CA ARG A 34 8.82 -1.51 -6.34
C ARG A 34 8.42 -0.11 -5.89
N ILE A 35 7.46 -0.01 -4.98
CA ILE A 35 7.16 1.25 -4.30
C ILE A 35 8.31 1.52 -3.32
N ILE A 36 8.90 2.70 -3.40
CA ILE A 36 10.01 3.10 -2.52
C ILE A 36 9.59 4.09 -1.42
N ALA A 37 8.50 4.80 -1.65
CA ALA A 37 7.86 5.64 -0.64
C ALA A 37 6.38 5.88 -1.01
N TYR A 38 5.52 6.05 -0.01
CA TYR A 38 4.12 6.40 -0.21
C TYR A 38 3.55 7.27 0.91
N LYS A 39 2.46 7.97 0.62
CA LYS A 39 1.64 8.69 1.61
C LYS A 39 0.17 8.41 1.37
N ILE A 40 -0.62 8.54 2.43
CA ILE A 40 -2.05 8.23 2.46
C ILE A 40 -2.79 9.47 2.91
N GLN A 41 -3.90 9.80 2.26
CA GLN A 41 -4.81 10.83 2.73
C GLN A 41 -5.86 10.19 3.63
N TRP A 42 -5.88 10.56 4.91
CA TRP A 42 -6.86 10.09 5.88
C TRP A 42 -8.27 10.60 5.57
N PHE A 43 -9.30 9.98 6.15
CA PHE A 43 -10.68 10.47 6.01
C PHE A 43 -10.90 11.90 6.51
N SER A 44 -9.99 12.43 7.34
CA SER A 44 -9.97 13.85 7.73
C SER A 44 -9.54 14.79 6.59
N GLY A 45 -9.06 14.26 5.46
CA GLY A 45 -8.46 15.01 4.35
C GLY A 45 -6.97 15.29 4.53
N ALA A 46 -6.41 15.06 5.73
CA ALA A 46 -4.99 15.25 6.00
C ALA A 46 -4.14 14.14 5.38
N TRP A 47 -3.03 14.51 4.76
CA TRP A 47 -2.03 13.56 4.27
C TRP A 47 -1.10 13.12 5.39
N SER A 48 -0.72 11.85 5.40
CA SER A 48 0.38 11.34 6.20
C SER A 48 1.73 11.92 5.74
N GLY A 49 2.76 11.72 6.57
CA GLY A 49 4.15 11.77 6.09
C GLY A 49 4.43 10.61 5.11
N TRP A 50 5.67 10.56 4.61
CA TRP A 50 6.12 9.46 3.77
C TRP A 50 6.38 8.20 4.60
N PHE A 51 5.74 7.12 4.20
CA PHE A 51 6.05 5.76 4.59
C PHE A 51 7.02 5.15 3.59
N VAL A 52 8.05 4.48 4.09
CA VAL A 52 9.09 3.80 3.33
C VAL A 52 9.02 2.32 3.65
N PRO A 53 8.75 1.44 2.65
CA PRO A 53 8.68 0.00 2.85
C PRO A 53 9.86 -0.59 3.62
N GLY A 54 9.57 -1.16 4.80
CA GLY A 54 10.54 -1.84 5.67
C GLY A 54 11.23 -0.93 6.68
N LEU A 55 10.92 0.38 6.69
CA LEU A 55 11.51 1.34 7.62
C LEU A 55 10.50 1.85 8.65
N ASN A 56 9.40 2.47 8.18
CA ASN A 56 8.40 3.11 9.05
C ASN A 56 6.96 2.78 8.62
N ASP A 57 6.77 1.70 7.86
CA ASP A 57 5.54 1.46 7.11
C ASP A 57 4.66 0.33 7.67
N LEU A 58 4.93 -0.18 8.87
CA LEU A 58 4.09 -1.16 9.54
C LEU A 58 2.87 -0.50 10.19
N ASP A 59 1.68 -1.00 9.89
CA ASP A 59 0.43 -0.58 10.51
C ASP A 59 0.34 -1.11 11.94
N ILE A 60 -0.23 -0.29 12.82
CA ILE A 60 -0.56 -0.66 14.20
C ILE A 60 -1.72 -1.67 14.26
N LYS A 61 -2.53 -1.76 13.21
CA LYS A 61 -3.65 -2.70 13.11
C LYS A 61 -3.19 -4.02 12.49
N PHE A 62 -3.62 -5.11 13.11
CA PHE A 62 -3.50 -6.44 12.53
C PHE A 62 -4.61 -6.69 11.49
N ASN A 63 -4.36 -7.62 10.58
CA ASN A 63 -5.42 -8.20 9.74
C ASN A 63 -6.39 -8.99 10.63
N ILE A 64 -7.54 -8.39 10.94
CA ILE A 64 -8.69 -9.08 11.54
C ILE A 64 -9.47 -9.79 10.44
N TYR A 65 -9.97 -11.01 10.71
CA TYR A 65 -10.66 -11.89 9.76
C TYR A 65 -11.40 -11.12 8.65
N ALA A 66 -11.00 -11.39 7.40
CA ALA A 66 -11.41 -10.63 6.24
C ALA A 66 -12.85 -10.99 5.82
N SER A 67 -13.85 -10.53 6.57
CA SER A 67 -15.25 -10.66 6.15
C SER A 67 -15.55 -9.85 4.88
N LYS A 68 -14.73 -8.82 4.58
CA LYS A 68 -14.90 -7.94 3.41
C LYS A 68 -14.14 -8.40 2.16
N CYS A 69 -13.04 -9.13 2.33
CA CYS A 69 -12.17 -9.57 1.22
C CYS A 69 -11.87 -11.06 1.41
N THR A 70 -12.30 -11.92 0.49
CA THR A 70 -12.14 -13.38 0.59
C THR A 70 -10.70 -13.87 0.40
N LEU A 71 -9.72 -12.97 0.30
CA LEU A 71 -8.32 -13.35 0.23
C LEU A 71 -7.92 -14.03 1.54
N ALA A 72 -7.24 -15.17 1.43
CA ALA A 72 -6.72 -15.93 2.56
C ALA A 72 -5.58 -15.16 3.23
N VAL A 73 -5.93 -14.18 4.06
CA VAL A 73 -4.98 -13.46 4.90
C VAL A 73 -5.02 -14.11 6.28
N LYS A 74 -3.86 -14.52 6.78
CA LYS A 74 -3.76 -15.07 8.13
C LYS A 74 -4.29 -14.04 9.12
N ALA A 75 -5.30 -14.41 9.90
CA ALA A 75 -5.79 -13.55 10.97
C ALA A 75 -4.65 -13.22 11.95
N GLN A 76 -4.66 -12.01 12.49
CA GLN A 76 -3.62 -11.49 13.40
C GLN A 76 -2.23 -11.38 12.74
N SER A 77 -2.15 -11.28 11.41
CA SER A 77 -0.90 -10.95 10.73
C SER A 77 -0.64 -9.44 10.71
N LEU A 78 0.65 -9.09 10.72
CA LEU A 78 1.11 -7.72 10.45
C LEU A 78 0.78 -7.34 9.01
N ARG A 79 0.60 -6.05 8.80
CA ARG A 79 0.36 -5.45 7.50
C ARG A 79 1.05 -4.10 7.41
N ARG A 80 1.32 -3.65 6.19
CA ARG A 80 1.85 -2.30 5.95
C ARG A 80 0.73 -1.26 5.85
N TRP A 81 1.07 0.01 6.05
CA TRP A 81 0.15 1.14 5.88
C TRP A 81 -0.42 1.22 4.46
N TRP A 82 0.25 0.71 3.42
CA TRP A 82 -0.31 0.66 2.06
C TRP A 82 -1.59 -0.18 1.95
N SER A 83 -1.96 -0.91 3.02
CA SER A 83 -3.25 -1.60 3.07
C SER A 83 -4.44 -0.67 2.94
N TYR A 84 -4.25 0.60 3.33
CA TYR A 84 -5.24 1.65 3.15
C TYR A 84 -5.35 2.16 1.69
N PHE A 85 -4.52 1.73 0.74
CA PHE A 85 -4.76 2.04 -0.68
C PHE A 85 -6.07 1.44 -1.18
N TYR A 86 -6.60 0.44 -0.46
CA TYR A 86 -7.92 -0.12 -0.68
C TYR A 86 -9.03 0.93 -0.54
N ASP A 87 -9.02 1.77 0.49
CA ASP A 87 -10.12 2.65 0.87
C ASP A 87 -9.77 4.15 1.02
N HIS A 88 -8.50 4.50 0.92
CA HIS A 88 -8.00 5.87 1.00
C HIS A 88 -7.34 6.34 -0.30
N ASN A 89 -7.36 7.66 -0.51
CA ASN A 89 -6.54 8.27 -1.55
C ASN A 89 -5.07 8.17 -1.16
N HIS A 90 -4.20 8.01 -2.16
CA HIS A 90 -2.79 7.73 -1.91
C HIS A 90 -1.91 8.28 -3.04
N GLU A 91 -0.63 8.45 -2.73
CA GLU A 91 0.41 8.85 -3.68
C GLU A 91 1.68 8.07 -3.35
N PHE A 92 2.43 7.65 -4.36
CA PHE A 92 3.61 6.83 -4.16
C PHE A 92 4.67 7.06 -5.23
N ILE A 93 5.92 6.75 -4.88
CA ILE A 93 7.04 6.72 -5.81
C ILE A 93 7.32 5.24 -6.12
N ILE A 94 7.27 4.88 -7.40
CA ILE A 94 7.52 3.52 -7.87
C ILE A 94 8.72 3.48 -8.82
N CYS A 95 9.56 2.47 -8.67
CA CYS A 95 10.67 2.18 -9.57
C CYS A 95 10.37 0.90 -10.36
N LYS A 96 10.45 0.96 -11.69
CA LYS A 96 10.23 -0.19 -12.57
C LYS A 96 11.52 -0.56 -13.31
N PRO A 97 11.78 -1.86 -13.56
CA PRO A 97 12.79 -2.25 -14.54
C PRO A 97 12.36 -1.71 -15.93
N ASN A 98 13.30 -1.13 -16.66
CA ASN A 98 13.10 -0.76 -18.07
C ASN A 98 13.17 -2.00 -18.95
#